data_AF-A0AAF1AXI4-F1
#
_entry.id   AF-A0AAF1AXI4-F1
#
_cell.length_a   1.000
_cell.length_b   1.000
_cell.length_c   1.000
_cell.angle_alpha   90.00
_cell.angle_beta   90.00
_cell.angle_gamma   90.00
#
_symmetry.space_group_name_H-M   'P 1'
#
loop_
_entity.id
_entity.type
_entity.pdbx_description
1 polymer ?
#
loop_
_entity_poly.entity_id
_entity_poly.type
_entity_poly.pdbx_seq_one_letter_code
_entity_poly.pdbx_strand_id
1 'polypeptide(L)'
;MVFENVNDRSIIFSSFHPEAALLLQKCFLPYKRRNGKLQFREKEFPGGSAEILLKRFSEVKDVYRNPAAASKIKKSNLYLFTYGKLNNVPDAVYIQYMIGIEGVTVDLVQVIT
;
A
#
# COMPACT_ATOMS: atom_id res chain seq x y z
N MET A 1 -1.51 -22.25 0.31
CA MET A 1 -2.85 -21.69 -0.01
C MET A 1 -2.82 -20.36 -0.76
N VAL A 2 -2.23 -19.25 -0.27
CA VAL A 2 -2.32 -17.95 -0.97
C VAL A 2 -1.63 -17.95 -2.35
N PHE A 3 -0.39 -18.45 -2.44
CA PHE A 3 0.38 -18.49 -3.70
C PHE A 3 -0.12 -19.52 -4.72
N GLU A 4 -0.73 -20.59 -4.24
CA GLU A 4 -1.32 -21.63 -5.09
C GLU A 4 -2.58 -21.16 -5.82
N ASN A 5 -3.21 -20.06 -5.37
CA ASN A 5 -4.45 -19.51 -5.91
C ASN A 5 -4.27 -18.14 -6.60
N VAL A 6 -3.02 -17.80 -6.97
CA VAL A 6 -2.68 -16.49 -7.51
C VAL A 6 -3.35 -16.23 -8.87
N ASN A 7 -3.44 -17.26 -9.73
CA ASN A 7 -4.01 -17.19 -11.08
C ASN A 7 -3.49 -15.97 -11.87
N ASP A 8 -2.17 -15.78 -11.90
CA ASP A 8 -1.47 -14.67 -12.57
C ASP A 8 -1.83 -13.25 -12.11
N ARG A 9 -2.51 -13.11 -10.96
CA ARG A 9 -2.85 -11.79 -10.38
C ARG A 9 -1.77 -11.30 -9.45
N SER A 10 -1.55 -9.98 -9.42
CA SER A 10 -0.72 -9.36 -8.40
C SER A 10 -1.37 -9.48 -7.02
N ILE A 11 -0.62 -9.96 -6.02
CA ILE A 11 -1.06 -10.02 -4.62
C ILE A 11 -0.39 -8.90 -3.84
N ILE A 12 -1.20 -8.11 -3.13
CA ILE A 12 -0.73 -7.07 -2.21
C ILE A 12 -1.12 -7.49 -0.80
N PHE A 13 -0.15 -7.54 0.11
CA PHE A 13 -0.40 -7.73 1.53
C PHE A 13 -0.38 -6.40 2.27
N SER A 14 -1.33 -6.21 3.19
CA SER A 14 -1.42 -5.03 4.06
C SER A 14 -1.76 -5.47 5.50
N SER A 15 -1.23 -4.77 6.49
CA SER A 15 -1.47 -5.03 7.91
C SER A 15 -1.45 -3.72 8.71
N PHE A 16 -2.31 -3.62 9.73
CA PHE A 16 -2.25 -2.55 10.72
C PHE A 16 -1.15 -2.76 11.77
N HIS A 17 -0.67 -3.99 11.92
CA HIS A 17 0.45 -4.32 12.80
C HIS A 17 1.77 -4.19 12.03
N PRO A 18 2.66 -3.25 12.41
CA PRO A 18 3.93 -3.05 11.73
C PRO A 18 4.84 -4.27 11.81
N GLU A 19 4.78 -5.04 12.89
CA GLU A 19 5.54 -6.28 13.07
C GLU A 19 5.12 -7.34 12.05
N ALA A 20 3.82 -7.48 11.79
CA ALA A 20 3.32 -8.40 10.78
C ALA A 20 3.75 -7.95 9.37
N ALA A 21 3.71 -6.65 9.07
CA ALA A 21 4.21 -6.13 7.80
C ALA A 21 5.71 -6.42 7.62
N LEU A 22 6.52 -6.25 8.68
CA LEU A 22 7.95 -6.59 8.67
C LEU A 22 8.20 -8.10 8.54
N LEU A 23 7.37 -8.93 9.18
CA LEU A 23 7.46 -10.39 9.03
C LEU A 23 7.10 -10.83 7.63
N LEU A 24 6.02 -10.29 7.04
CA LEU A 24 5.64 -10.56 5.65
C LEU A 24 6.77 -10.14 4.69
N GLN A 25 7.38 -8.99 4.94
CA GLN A 25 8.57 -8.55 4.22
C GLN A 25 9.69 -9.59 4.32
N LYS A 26 10.03 -10.05 5.54
CA LYS A 26 11.03 -11.10 5.82
C LYS A 26 10.75 -12.46 5.19
N CYS A 27 9.50 -12.89 5.20
CA CYS A 27 9.11 -14.22 4.72
C CYS A 27 9.01 -14.28 3.19
N PHE A 28 8.61 -13.18 2.54
CA PHE A 28 8.39 -13.14 1.10
C PHE A 28 9.54 -12.50 0.30
N LEU A 29 10.54 -11.93 0.97
CA LEU A 29 11.80 -11.57 0.35
C LEU A 29 12.89 -12.59 0.71
N PRO A 30 13.68 -13.08 -0.25
CA PRO A 30 14.90 -13.81 0.09
C PRO A 30 15.94 -12.82 0.61
N TYR A 31 15.96 -12.59 1.93
CA TYR A 31 17.05 -11.89 2.60
C TYR A 31 18.31 -12.74 2.56
N LYS A 32 19.34 -12.32 1.81
CA LYS A 32 20.71 -12.77 2.07
C LYS A 32 21.46 -11.64 2.79
N ARG A 33 21.75 -11.84 4.08
CA ARG A 33 22.72 -10.98 4.79
C ARG A 33 24.10 -11.23 4.19
N ARG A 34 24.72 -10.22 3.57
CA ARG A 34 26.16 -10.22 3.25
C ARG A 34 26.75 -8.95 3.87
N ASN A 35 27.71 -9.11 4.77
CA ASN A 35 28.50 -8.03 5.38
C ASN A 35 27.67 -6.93 6.09
N GLY A 36 26.60 -7.29 6.79
CA GLY A 36 25.84 -6.35 7.63
C GLY A 36 24.98 -5.31 6.89
N LYS A 37 25.00 -5.29 5.55
CA LYS A 37 24.12 -4.44 4.73
C LYS A 37 22.94 -5.24 4.21
N LEU A 38 21.75 -4.67 4.35
CA LEU A 38 20.52 -5.16 3.73
C LEU A 38 20.56 -4.83 2.23
N GLN A 39 20.62 -5.84 1.38
CA GLN A 39 20.43 -5.67 -0.07
C GLN A 39 19.16 -6.45 -0.47
N PHE A 40 18.30 -5.79 -1.24
CA PHE A 40 17.12 -6.40 -1.82
C PHE A 40 17.56 -7.32 -2.95
N ARG A 41 17.10 -8.57 -2.94
CA ARG A 41 17.31 -9.49 -4.05
C ARG A 41 16.04 -9.45 -4.88
N GLU A 42 16.10 -8.85 -6.07
CA GLU A 42 15.16 -9.18 -7.14
C GLU A 42 15.26 -10.69 -7.36
N LYS A 43 14.24 -11.41 -6.91
CA LYS A 43 13.89 -12.67 -7.54
C LYS A 43 12.58 -12.40 -8.25
N GLU A 44 12.59 -12.58 -9.56
CA GLU A 44 11.41 -12.90 -10.33
C GLU A 44 10.71 -14.05 -9.61
N PHE A 45 9.50 -13.81 -9.11
CA PHE A 45 8.64 -14.92 -8.74
C PHE A 45 8.29 -15.61 -10.05
N PRO A 46 8.29 -16.96 -10.13
CA PRO A 46 7.75 -17.63 -11.29
C PRO A 46 6.27 -17.22 -11.37
N GLY A 47 5.92 -16.36 -12.35
CA GLY A 47 4.57 -15.82 -12.54
C GLY A 47 4.34 -14.36 -12.12
N GLY A 48 5.36 -13.58 -11.72
CA GLY A 48 5.17 -12.13 -11.53
C GLY A 48 6.33 -11.36 -10.89
N SER A 49 6.45 -10.08 -11.23
CA SER A 49 7.34 -9.12 -10.57
C SER A 49 6.72 -8.65 -9.26
N ALA A 50 7.30 -9.03 -8.12
CA ALA A 50 6.90 -8.45 -6.83
C ALA A 50 7.65 -7.14 -6.62
N GLU A 51 7.14 -6.05 -7.20
CA GLU A 51 7.54 -4.71 -6.76
C GLU A 51 7.00 -4.49 -5.35
N ILE A 52 7.89 -4.39 -4.36
CA ILE A 52 7.50 -4.01 -3.00
C ILE A 52 7.28 -2.50 -2.97
N LEU A 53 6.08 -2.12 -3.38
CA LEU A 53 5.56 -0.79 -3.13
C LEU A 53 5.24 -0.68 -1.64
N LEU A 54 6.03 0.12 -0.90
CA LEU A 54 5.68 0.52 0.47
C LEU A 54 4.44 1.43 0.40
N LYS A 55 3.27 0.81 0.55
CA LYS A 55 1.98 1.49 0.63
C LYS A 55 1.68 1.84 2.07
N ARG A 56 1.38 3.10 2.35
CA ARG A 56 0.87 3.55 3.64
C ARG A 56 -0.65 3.64 3.58
N PHE A 57 -1.31 3.06 4.57
CA PHE A 57 -2.75 3.21 4.76
C PHE A 57 -3.02 4.16 5.93
N SER A 58 -3.91 5.13 5.76
CA SER A 58 -4.29 6.09 6.81
C SER A 58 -5.81 6.31 6.84
N GLU A 59 -6.36 6.64 8.00
CA GLU A 59 -7.76 7.02 8.08
C GLU A 59 -7.94 8.40 7.45
N VAL A 60 -8.96 8.55 6.62
CA VAL A 60 -9.19 9.75 5.79
C VAL A 60 -9.31 11.06 6.60
N LYS A 61 -9.89 11.05 7.80
CA LYS A 61 -9.98 12.23 8.66
C LYS A 61 -8.61 12.66 9.17
N ASP A 62 -7.70 11.72 9.41
CA ASP A 62 -6.33 12.07 9.81
C ASP A 62 -5.57 12.75 8.66
N VAL A 63 -5.83 12.33 7.42
CA VAL A 63 -5.30 13.04 6.24
C VAL A 63 -5.90 14.45 6.14
N TYR A 64 -7.20 14.62 6.36
CA TYR A 64 -7.84 15.94 6.34
C TYR A 64 -7.38 16.87 7.47
N ARG A 65 -7.01 16.32 8.63
CA ARG A 65 -6.42 17.10 9.73
C ARG A 65 -5.03 17.64 9.38
N ASN A 66 -4.28 16.95 8.54
CA ASN A 66 -2.95 17.39 8.10
C ASN A 66 -2.67 17.05 6.63
N PRO A 67 -3.27 17.78 5.67
CA PRO A 67 -3.11 17.49 4.24
C PRO A 67 -1.65 17.64 3.77
N ALA A 68 -0.86 18.50 4.43
CA ALA A 68 0.55 18.68 4.14
C ALA A 68 1.38 17.41 4.38
N ALA A 69 0.94 16.51 5.26
CA ALA A 69 1.57 15.21 5.46
C ALA A 69 1.46 14.31 4.23
N ALA A 70 0.31 14.33 3.53
CA ALA A 70 0.12 13.57 2.30
C ALA A 70 1.14 14.01 1.22
N SER A 71 1.33 15.33 1.07
CA SER A 71 2.33 15.87 0.16
C SER A 71 3.77 15.45 0.50
N LYS A 72 4.11 15.31 1.79
CA LYS A 72 5.43 14.81 2.22
C LYS A 72 5.62 13.33 1.88
N ILE A 73 4.59 12.51 2.09
CA ILE A 73 4.60 11.07 1.77
C ILE A 73 4.81 10.86 0.27
N LYS A 74 4.09 11.62 -0.56
CA LYS A 74 4.26 11.61 -2.02
C LYS A 74 5.68 11.93 -2.46
N LYS A 75 6.33 12.92 -1.83
CA LYS A 75 7.74 13.26 -2.09
C LYS A 75 8.73 12.18 -1.67
N SER A 76 8.34 11.25 -0.79
CA SER A 76 9.19 10.16 -0.30
C SER A 76 9.12 8.87 -1.12
N ASN A 77 8.57 8.92 -2.34
CA ASN A 77 8.36 7.76 -3.22
C ASN A 77 7.52 6.64 -2.55
N LEU A 78 6.57 7.06 -1.71
CA LEU A 78 5.61 6.19 -1.05
C LEU A 78 4.22 6.48 -1.59
N TYR A 79 3.42 5.43 -1.74
CA TYR A 79 2.02 5.56 -2.11
C TYR A 79 1.16 5.64 -0.86
N LEU A 80 0.26 6.62 -0.80
CA LEU A 80 -0.69 6.83 0.27
C LEU A 80 -2.07 6.33 -0.18
N PHE A 81 -2.60 5.38 0.57
CA PHE A 81 -3.96 4.89 0.46
C PHE A 81 -4.75 5.32 1.70
N THR A 82 -6.05 5.54 1.54
CA THR A 82 -6.92 5.85 2.68
C THR A 82 -8.01 4.80 2.87
N TYR A 83 -8.53 4.77 4.09
CA TYR A 83 -9.75 4.06 4.45
C TYR A 83 -10.62 4.94 5.35
N GLY A 84 -11.88 4.54 5.54
CA GLY A 84 -12.79 5.19 6.47
C GLY A 84 -14.08 5.64 5.79
N LYS A 85 -15.04 6.12 6.60
CA LYS A 85 -16.41 6.38 6.13
C LYS A 85 -16.49 7.42 5.01
N LEU A 86 -15.58 8.38 4.98
CA LEU A 86 -15.58 9.43 3.95
C LEU A 86 -15.13 8.92 2.58
N ASN A 87 -14.50 7.75 2.49
CA ASN A 87 -14.19 7.13 1.21
C ASN A 87 -15.43 6.64 0.46
N ASN A 88 -16.58 6.55 1.14
CA ASN A 88 -17.85 6.21 0.52
C ASN A 88 -18.65 7.44 0.06
N VAL A 89 -18.05 8.64 0.11
CA VAL A 89 -18.66 9.88 -0.34
C VAL A 89 -17.88 10.38 -1.58
N PRO A 90 -18.50 10.45 -2.78
CA PRO A 90 -17.81 10.81 -4.02
C PRO A 90 -17.03 12.11 -3.94
N ASP A 91 -17.65 13.16 -3.37
CA ASP A 91 -17.00 14.47 -3.22
C ASP A 91 -15.75 14.41 -2.34
N ALA A 92 -15.78 13.59 -1.29
CA ALA A 92 -14.63 13.41 -0.41
C ALA A 92 -13.51 12.62 -1.12
N VAL A 93 -13.84 11.62 -1.94
CA VAL A 93 -12.87 10.92 -2.78
C VAL A 93 -12.26 11.85 -3.83
N TYR A 94 -13.07 12.72 -4.43
CA TYR A 94 -12.59 13.72 -5.37
C TYR A 94 -11.59 14.69 -4.72
N ILE A 95 -11.87 15.16 -3.49
CA ILE A 95 -10.92 15.98 -2.72
C ILE A 95 -9.62 15.22 -2.44
N GLN A 96 -9.70 13.93 -2.09
CA GLN A 96 -8.51 13.10 -1.84
C GLN A 96 -7.65 12.93 -3.09
N TYR A 97 -8.28 12.73 -4.25
CA TYR A 97 -7.59 12.72 -5.54
C TYR A 97 -6.83 14.04 -5.78
N MET A 98 -7.47 15.19 -5.52
CA MET A 98 -6.84 16.51 -5.65
C MET A 98 -5.67 16.72 -4.69
N ILE A 99 -5.71 16.16 -3.49
CA ILE A 99 -4.62 16.17 -2.50
C ILE A 99 -3.45 15.25 -2.93
N GLY A 100 -3.69 14.39 -3.92
CA GLY A 100 -2.70 13.47 -4.48
C GLY A 100 -2.62 12.15 -3.74
N ILE A 101 -3.73 11.67 -3.17
CA ILE A 101 -3.85 10.32 -2.63
C ILE A 101 -3.93 9.32 -3.79
N GLU A 102 -3.17 8.23 -3.72
CA GLU A 102 -3.04 7.27 -4.82
C GLU A 102 -4.13 6.20 -4.86
N GLY A 103 -4.86 6.00 -3.77
CA GLY A 103 -6.03 5.14 -3.79
C GLY A 103 -6.88 5.21 -2.52
N VAL A 104 -8.13 4.78 -2.65
CA VAL A 104 -9.11 4.78 -1.57
C VAL A 104 -9.71 3.39 -1.42
N THR A 105 -9.83 2.90 -0.19
CA THR A 105 -10.62 1.72 0.13
C THR A 105 -12.07 2.15 0.32
N VAL A 106 -12.97 1.55 -0.44
CA VAL A 106 -14.41 1.88 -0.49
C VAL A 106 -15.23 0.61 -0.29
N ASP A 107 -16.43 0.75 0.26
CA ASP A 107 -17.33 -0.39 0.46
C ASP A 107 -18.01 -0.81 -0.86
N LEU A 108 -18.38 0.19 -1.68
CA LEU A 108 -19.03 -0.03 -2.98
C LEU A 108 -18.42 0.86 -4.06
N VAL A 109 -17.63 0.24 -4.94
CA VAL A 109 -16.91 0.93 -6.03
C VAL A 109 -17.85 1.71 -6.96
N GLN A 110 -19.04 1.16 -7.23
CA GLN A 110 -20.04 1.74 -8.15
C GLN A 110 -20.60 3.09 -7.68
N VAL A 111 -20.52 3.40 -6.38
CA VAL A 111 -21.01 4.68 -5.85
C VAL A 111 -20.02 5.81 -6.10
N ILE A 112 -18.74 5.47 -6.30
CA ILE A 112 -17.62 6.42 -6.37
C ILE A 112 -17.18 6.70 -7.81
N THR A 113 -17.51 5.80 -8.75
CA THR A 113 -17.09 5.83 -10.16
C THR A 113 -18.19 6.42 -11.03
#